data_AF-A0A834MVK8-F1
#
_entry.id   AF-A0A834MVK8-F1
#
_cell.length_a   1.000
_cell.length_b   1.000
_cell.length_c   1.000
_cell.angle_alpha   90.00
_cell.angle_beta   90.00
_cell.angle_gamma   90.00
#
_symmetry.space_group_name_H-M   'P 1'
#
loop_
_entity.id
_entity.type
_entity.pdbx_description
1 polymer ?
#
loop_
_entity_poly.entity_id
_entity_poly.type
_entity_poly.pdbx_seq_one_letter_code
_entity_poly.pdbx_strand_id
1 'polypeptide(L)' 'MNKGGRLGMGLFLKSEMINVKIKRGFYRKPKMVIGYNAGKNAIDLSDYMSAYKNPLRKTIKWYRKLAC' A
#
# COMPACT_ATOMS: atom_id res chain seq x y z
N MET A 1 21.10 37.49 5.60
CA MET A 1 19.86 37.39 6.39
C MET A 1 18.72 36.96 5.47
N ASN A 2 18.11 35.80 5.72
CA ASN A 2 16.67 35.55 5.53
C ASN A 2 16.37 34.11 5.97
N LYS A 3 15.86 33.99 7.21
CA LYS A 3 15.29 32.77 7.74
C LYS A 3 13.84 32.70 7.29
N GLY A 4 13.54 31.79 6.38
CA GLY A 4 12.18 31.46 5.95
C GLY A 4 11.93 29.97 6.15
N GLY A 5 11.47 29.59 7.34
CA GLY A 5 11.13 28.21 7.65
C GLY A 5 9.88 27.76 6.90
N ARG A 6 10.03 26.74 6.05
CA ARG A 6 8.93 25.84 5.65
C ARG A 6 9.11 24.52 6.38
N LEU A 7 8.51 24.43 7.57
CA LEU A 7 8.29 23.18 8.27
C LEU A 7 7.09 22.48 7.62
N GLY A 8 7.37 21.56 6.68
CA GLY A 8 6.33 20.75 6.04
C GLY A 8 6.84 20.08 4.77
N MET A 9 6.99 18.75 4.80
CA MET A 9 7.14 17.87 3.61
C MET A 9 8.33 18.13 2.65
N GLY A 10 9.29 18.99 3.00
CA GLY A 10 10.38 19.38 2.08
C GLY A 10 11.67 18.56 2.15
N LEU A 11 11.87 17.72 3.18
CA LEU A 11 13.15 17.05 3.45
C LEU A 11 13.25 15.59 2.95
N PHE A 12 12.18 15.02 2.39
CA PHE A 12 12.11 13.59 2.02
C PHE A 12 12.17 13.32 0.50
N LEU A 13 12.41 14.35 -0.32
CA LEU A 13 12.43 14.27 -1.79
C LEU A 13 13.83 14.04 -2.35
N LYS A 14 14.60 13.09 -1.82
CA LYS A 14 15.77 12.63 -2.59
C LYS A 14 15.24 11.78 -3.74
N SER A 15 15.32 12.30 -4.97
CA SER A 15 14.75 11.67 -6.19
C SER A 15 15.58 10.46 -6.63
N GLU A 16 15.72 9.47 -5.75
CA GLU A 16 16.39 8.22 -6.06
C GLU A 16 15.47 7.36 -6.93
N MET A 17 15.90 7.12 -8.17
CA MET A 17 15.29 6.15 -9.06
C MET A 17 15.97 4.79 -8.87
N ILE A 18 15.18 3.74 -8.72
CA ILE A 18 15.66 2.37 -8.58
C ILE A 18 15.18 1.50 -9.75
N ASN A 19 16.05 0.61 -10.21
CA ASN A 19 15.69 -0.42 -11.18
C ASN A 19 14.91 -1.53 -10.45
N VAL A 20 13.67 -1.73 -10.87
CA VAL A 20 12.78 -2.76 -10.32
C VAL A 20 12.62 -3.85 -11.37
N LYS A 21 12.84 -5.10 -10.98
CA LYS A 21 12.58 -6.26 -11.83
C LYS A 21 11.07 -6.44 -11.98
N ILE A 22 10.60 -6.48 -13.21
CA ILE A 22 9.22 -6.80 -13.59
C ILE A 22 9.20 -8.10 -14.40
N LYS A 23 8.01 -8.67 -14.64
CA LYS A 23 7.85 -9.93 -15.38
C LYS A 23 8.51 -9.93 -16.77
N ARG A 24 8.63 -8.76 -17.41
CA ARG A 24 9.16 -8.60 -18.78
C ARG A 24 10.52 -7.86 -18.84
N GLY A 25 11.24 -7.71 -17.72
CA GLY A 25 12.54 -7.04 -17.70
C GLY A 25 12.74 -6.12 -16.50
N PHE A 26 13.36 -4.96 -16.70
CA PHE A 26 13.63 -3.98 -15.65
C PHE A 26 12.95 -2.64 -15.96
N TYR A 27 12.42 -2.00 -14.93
CA TYR A 27 11.76 -0.70 -15.04
C TYR A 27 12.23 0.24 -13.93
N ARG A 28 12.52 1.51 -14.27
CA ARG A 28 12.94 2.52 -13.31
C ARG A 28 11.73 3.12 -12.59
N LYS A 29 11.67 2.96 -11.27
CA LYS A 29 10.63 3.57 -10.43
C LYS A 29 11.27 4.45 -9.35
N PRO A 30 10.63 5.53 -8.90
CA PRO A 30 11.08 6.26 -7.72
C PRO A 30 11.05 5.34 -6.49
N LYS A 31 12.10 5.41 -5.67
CA LYS A 31 12.22 4.62 -4.42
C LYS A 31 11.04 4.85 -3.48
N MET A 32 10.53 6.07 -3.42
CA MET A 32 9.34 6.43 -2.64
C MET A 32 8.11 5.63 -3.06
N VAL A 33 7.85 5.50 -4.37
CA VAL A 33 6.70 4.74 -4.88
C VAL A 33 6.80 3.27 -4.49
N ILE A 34 8.01 2.71 -4.46
CA ILE A 34 8.24 1.35 -4.01
C ILE A 34 8.02 1.21 -2.50
N GLY A 35 8.56 2.11 -1.68
CA GLY A 35 8.33 2.09 -0.23
C GLY A 35 6.85 2.26 0.14
N TYR A 36 6.16 3.18 -0.52
CA TYR A 36 4.73 3.38 -0.34
C TYR A 36 3.91 2.16 -0.74
N ASN A 37 4.17 1.60 -1.93
CA ASN A 37 3.47 0.41 -2.39
C ASN A 37 3.76 -0.82 -1.49
N ALA A 38 4.95 -0.91 -0.90
CA ALA A 38 5.24 -1.96 0.07
C ALA A 38 4.43 -1.79 1.36
N GLY A 39 4.30 -0.56 1.87
CA GLY A 39 3.58 -0.28 3.12
C GLY A 39 2.06 -0.36 3.01
N LYS A 40 1.47 -0.06 1.85
CA LYS A 40 0.00 0.01 1.70
C LYS A 40 -0.71 -1.35 1.53
N ASN A 41 0.02 -2.42 1.24
CA ASN A 41 -0.58 -3.71 0.84
C ASN A 41 -1.20 -4.51 2.00
N ALA A 42 -1.06 -4.04 3.25
CA ALA A 42 -1.50 -4.78 4.43
C ALA A 42 -3.02 -5.00 4.46
N ILE A 43 -3.80 -3.98 4.10
CA ILE A 43 -5.27 -4.04 4.09
C ILE A 43 -5.74 -5.02 3.01
N ASP A 44 -5.24 -4.85 1.78
CA ASP A 44 -5.59 -5.72 0.65
C ASP A 44 -5.24 -7.19 0.93
N LEU A 45 -4.09 -7.45 1.58
CA LEU A 45 -3.68 -8.80 1.97
C LEU A 45 -4.59 -9.40 3.04
N SER A 46 -4.97 -8.59 4.04
CA SER A 46 -5.92 -9.01 5.08
C SER A 46 -7.28 -9.36 4.47
N ASP A 47 -7.80 -8.52 3.58
CA ASP A 47 -9.06 -8.75 2.89
C ASP A 47 -9.02 -10.00 2.02
N TYR A 48 -7.90 -10.24 1.32
CA TYR A 48 -7.68 -11.45 0.54
C TYR A 48 -7.68 -12.72 1.41
N MET A 49 -6.94 -12.69 2.52
CA MET A 49 -6.87 -13.82 3.47
C MET A 49 -8.24 -14.08 4.12
N SER A 50 -8.98 -13.02 4.44
CA SER A 50 -10.35 -13.09 4.95
C SER A 50 -11.29 -13.72 3.93
N ALA A 51 -11.23 -13.31 2.65
CA ALA A 51 -12.04 -13.86 1.58
C ALA A 51 -11.79 -15.37 1.36
N TYR A 52 -10.53 -15.81 1.38
CA TYR A 52 -10.17 -17.22 1.18
C TYR A 52 -10.49 -18.11 2.39
N LYS A 53 -10.38 -17.57 3.62
CA LYS A 53 -10.61 -18.32 4.85
C LYS A 53 -12.03 -18.17 5.39
N ASN A 54 -12.95 -17.58 4.63
CA ASN A 54 -14.28 -17.29 5.13
C ASN A 54 -15.16 -18.56 5.20
N PRO A 55 -15.48 -19.13 6.39
CA PRO A 55 -16.43 -20.24 6.50
C PRO A 55 -17.89 -19.77 6.31
N LEU A 56 -18.11 -18.45 6.16
CA LEU A 56 -19.45 -17.88 6.00
C LEU A 56 -20.08 -18.36 4.70
N ARG A 57 -21.05 -19.26 4.85
CA ARG A 57 -21.93 -19.68 3.75
C ARG A 57 -22.71 -18.48 3.21
N LYS A 58 -22.98 -18.48 1.90
CA LYS A 58 -23.87 -17.48 1.28
C LYS A 58 -25.20 -17.46 2.04
N THR A 59 -25.55 -16.32 2.62
CA THR A 59 -26.77 -16.13 3.42
C THR A 59 -27.46 -14.84 3.00
N ILE A 60 -28.80 -14.87 3.01
CA ILE A 60 -29.66 -13.75 2.60
C ILE A 60 -29.70 -12.66 3.68
N LYS A 61 -29.51 -13.05 4.95
CA LYS A 61 -29.61 -12.13 6.10
C LYS A 61 -28.25 -11.51 6.41
N TRP A 62 -28.08 -10.24 6.07
CA TRP A 62 -26.80 -9.50 6.17
C TRP A 62 -26.20 -9.48 7.58
N TYR A 63 -27.02 -9.37 8.63
CA TYR A 63 -26.57 -9.27 10.03
C TYR A 63 -25.79 -10.51 10.50
N ARG A 64 -26.00 -11.67 9.87
CA ARG A 64 -25.26 -12.90 10.18
C ARG A 64 -23.78 -12.83 9.77
N LYS A 65 -23.41 -11.89 8.89
CA LYS A 65 -22.01 -11.66 8.48
C LYS A 65 -21.24 -10.76 9.44
N LEU A 66 -21.92 -10.03 10.33
CA LEU A 66 -21.29 -9.15 11.32
C LEU A 66 -21.03 -9.83 12.67
N ALA A 67 -21.71 -10.94 12.95
CA ALA A 67 -21.63 -11.65 14.22
C ALA A 67 -20.49 -12.70 14.26
N CYS A 68 -19.65 -12.76 13.23
CA CYS A 68 -18.58 -13.74 13.07
C CYS A 68 -17.27 -13.05 12.68
#